data_AF-A0A2E1HLJ5-F1
#
_entry.id   AF-A0A2E1HLJ5-F1
#
_cell.length_a   1.000
_cell.length_b   1.000
_cell.length_c   1.000
_cell.angle_alpha   90.00
_cell.angle_beta   90.00
_cell.angle_gamma   90.00
#
_symmetry.space_group_name_H-M   'P 1'
#
loop_
_entity.id
_entity.type
_entity.pdbx_description
1 polymer ?
#
loop_
_entity_poly.entity_id
_entity_poly.type
_entity_poly.pdbx_seq_one_letter_code
_entity_poly.pdbx_strand_id
1 'polypeptide(L)' 'MRSSILHCKKCNMFTLGSVCDSCNSKTSNPLPPKYSPEDKYGKYRRMLKEKSF' A
#
# COMPACT_ATOMS: atom_id res chain seq x y z
N MET A 1 13.01 -0.50 4.11
CA MET A 1 13.05 -1.37 2.94
C MET A 1 12.24 -0.68 1.85
N ARG A 2 12.80 -0.55 0.65
CA ARG A 2 12.10 -0.11 -0.56
C ARG A 2 12.14 -1.31 -1.50
N SER A 3 11.00 -1.89 -1.83
CA SER A 3 10.91 -2.93 -2.84
C SER A 3 10.50 -2.32 -4.17
N SER A 4 11.12 -2.77 -5.26
CA SER A 4 10.70 -2.45 -6.62
C SER A 4 9.51 -3.29 -7.09
N ILE A 5 9.12 -4.30 -6.29
CA ILE A 5 7.99 -5.19 -6.57
C ILE A 5 6.69 -4.49 -6.18
N LEU A 6 5.77 -4.42 -7.13
CA LEU A 6 4.41 -3.93 -6.97
C LEU A 6 3.42 -5.09 -7.11
N HIS A 7 2.26 -4.93 -6.50
CA HIS A 7 1.19 -5.92 -6.48
C HIS A 7 -0.11 -5.30 -6.97
N CYS A 8 -0.77 -6.00 -7.88
CA CYS A 8 -2.09 -5.63 -8.35
C CYS A 8 -3.18 -6.20 -7.43
N LYS A 9 -3.96 -5.33 -6.77
CA LYS A 9 -5.06 -5.76 -5.88
C LYS A 9 -6.28 -6.35 -6.61
N LYS A 10 -6.37 -6.24 -7.94
CA LYS A 10 -7.50 -6.77 -8.72
C LYS A 10 -7.29 -8.20 -9.19
N CYS A 11 -6.09 -8.52 -9.68
CA CYS A 11 -5.78 -9.84 -10.25
C CYS A 11 -4.72 -10.63 -9.46
N ASN A 12 -4.22 -10.06 -8.35
CA ASN A 12 -3.20 -10.65 -7.48
C ASN A 12 -1.85 -10.96 -8.17
N MET A 13 -1.58 -10.33 -9.32
CA MET A 13 -0.30 -10.46 -10.01
C MET A 13 0.73 -9.49 -9.44
N PHE A 14 1.98 -9.96 -9.34
CA PHE A 14 3.14 -9.13 -9.04
C PHE A 14 3.76 -8.61 -10.34
N THR A 15 4.16 -7.34 -10.33
CA THR A 15 4.80 -6.66 -11.46
C THR A 15 5.80 -5.63 -10.97
N LEU A 16 6.71 -5.21 -11.85
CA LEU A 16 7.61 -4.09 -11.61
C LEU A 16 7.04 -2.77 -12.19
N GLY A 17 6.00 -2.87 -13.02
CA GLY A 17 5.34 -1.73 -13.67
C GLY A 17 4.28 -1.07 -12.79
N SER A 18 4.06 0.23 -13.02
CA SER A 18 3.02 1.02 -12.33
C SER A 18 1.59 0.62 -12.72
N VAL A 19 1.44 -0.08 -13.84
CA VAL A 19 0.18 -0.60 -14.37
C VAL A 19 0.32 -2.11 -14.54
N CYS A 20 -0.74 -2.84 -14.19
CA CYS A 20 -0.80 -4.28 -14.37
C CYS A 20 -1.12 -4.64 -15.82
N ASP A 21 -0.30 -5.48 -16.45
CA ASP A 21 -0.47 -5.89 -17.86
C ASP A 21 -1.74 -6.73 -18.10
N SER A 22 -2.24 -7.43 -17.08
CA SER A 22 -3.40 -8.33 -17.23
C SER A 22 -4.75 -7.61 -17.09
N CYS A 23 -4.85 -6.60 -16.23
CA CYS A 23 -6.13 -5.94 -15.90
C CYS A 23 -6.08 -4.40 -15.98
N ASN A 24 -4.97 -3.85 -16.48
CA ASN A 24 -4.73 -2.43 -16.70
C ASN A 24 -5.01 -1.53 -15.48
N SER A 25 -4.91 -2.09 -14.28
CA SER A 25 -5.15 -1.37 -13.02
C SER A 25 -3.84 -0.92 -12.37
N LYS A 26 -3.92 0.15 -11.57
CA LYS A 26 -2.77 0.69 -10.84
C LYS A 26 -2.26 -0.33 -9.84
N THR A 27 -0.97 -0.59 -9.87
CA THR A 27 -0.31 -1.50 -8.95
C THR A 27 0.11 -0.72 -7.70
N SER A 28 0.27 -1.43 -6.58
CA SER A 28 0.58 -0.82 -5.28
C SER A 28 1.67 -1.61 -4.59
N ASN A 29 2.50 -0.92 -3.79
CA ASN A 29 3.51 -1.60 -2.99
C ASN A 29 2.84 -2.59 -2.01
N PRO A 30 3.16 -3.89 -2.06
CA PRO A 30 2.59 -4.88 -1.14
C PRO A 30 3.15 -4.77 0.28
N LEU A 31 4.33 -4.17 0.46
CA LEU A 31 4.96 -4.10 1.78
C LEU A 31 4.18 -3.16 2.72
N PRO A 32 4.01 -3.55 4.00
CA PRO A 32 3.40 -2.68 4.98
C PRO A 32 4.26 -1.43 5.25
N PRO A 33 3.65 -0.34 5.77
CA PRO A 33 4.41 0.80 6.25
C PRO A 33 5.34 0.37 7.39
N LYS A 34 6.52 1.01 7.49
CA LYS A 34 7.46 0.74 8.57
C LYS A 34 6.85 1.10 9.92
N TYR A 35 7.04 0.23 10.91
CA TYR A 35 6.68 0.53 12.29
C TYR A 35 7.68 1.51 12.92
N SER A 36 7.19 2.44 13.74
CA SER A 36 7.99 3.33 14.58
C SER A 36 7.33 3.41 15.96
N PRO A 37 8.08 3.15 17.06
CA PRO A 37 7.54 3.27 18.42
C PRO A 37 7.04 4.69 18.74
N GLU A 38 7.69 5.72 18.20
CA GLU A 38 7.31 7.12 18.44
C GLU A 38 6.01 7.52 17.75
N ASP A 39 5.67 6.88 16.61
CA ASP A 39 4.45 7.07 15.84
C ASP A 39 3.87 8.50 15.85
N LYS A 40 4.65 9.48 15.38
CA LYS A 40 4.32 10.92 15.45
C LYS A 40 2.93 11.28 14.91
N TYR A 41 2.44 10.52 13.93
CA TYR A 41 1.13 10.73 13.29
C TYR A 41 0.06 9.72 13.73
N GLY A 42 0.32 8.95 14.79
CA GLY A 42 -0.57 7.89 15.27
C GLY A 42 -1.97 8.38 15.66
N LYS A 43 -2.06 9.56 16.28
CA LYS A 43 -3.35 10.19 16.63
C LYS A 43 -4.22 10.40 15.39
N TYR A 44 -3.66 11.03 14.36
CA TYR A 44 -4.35 11.32 13.10
C TYR A 44 -4.70 10.04 12.33
N ARG A 45 -3.82 9.03 12.32
CA ARG A 45 -4.10 7.74 11.68
C ARG A 45 -5.31 7.04 12.30
N ARG A 46 -5.47 7.09 13.62
CA ARG A 46 -6.63 6.51 14.33
C ARG A 46 -7.92 7.29 14.01
N MET A 47 -7.88 8.62 14.08
CA MET A 47 -9.02 9.47 13.73
C MET A 47 -9.49 9.27 12.27
N LEU A 48 -8.56 9.12 11.32
CA LEU A 48 -8.91 8.82 9.93
C LEU A 48 -9.59 7.45 9.78
N LYS A 49 -9.12 6.44 10.52
CA LYS A 49 -9.72 5.11 10.52
C LYS A 49 -11.14 5.13 11.09
N GLU A 50 -11.36 5.88 12.17
CA GLU A 50 -12.69 6.08 12.77
C GLU A 50 -13.66 6.77 11.80
N LYS A 51 -13.22 7.80 11.07
CA LYS A 51 -14.04 8.49 10.08
C LYS A 51 -14.36 7.65 8.84
N SER A 52 -13.53 6.66 8.52
CA SER A 52 -13.71 5.80 7.36
C SER A 52 -14.64 4.62 7.60
N PHE A 53 -15.01 4.39 8.86
CA PHE A 53 -15.97 3.37 9.28
C PHE A 53 -17.38 3.96 9.27
#